data_AF-A0AAU6EJV5-F1
#
_entry.id   AF-A0AAU6EJV5-F1
#
_cell.length_a   1.000
_cell.length_b   1.000
_cell.length_c   1.000
_cell.angle_alpha   90.00
_cell.angle_beta   90.00
_cell.angle_gamma   90.00
#
_symmetry.space_group_name_H-M   'P 1'
#
loop_
_entity.id
_entity.type
_entity.pdbx_description
1 polymer ?
#
loop_
_entity_poly.entity_id
_entity_poly.type
_entity_poly.pdbx_seq_one_letter_code
_entity_poly.pdbx_strand_id
1 'polypeptide(L)'
;MGRAAEMLGVTPAFLRNLGTAKLIEPQRSEGGHRRYSRYQLRLAARARELVDQGTALDAACRIIILEDQLAEALRINTELRRARDRQHPDSTGDRPA
;
A
#
# COMPACT_ATOMS: atom_id res chain seq x y z
N MET A 1 10.94 17.89 8.28
CA MET A 1 10.98 16.55 8.93
C MET A 1 10.04 16.48 10.13
N GLY A 2 9.99 17.50 10.99
CA GLY A 2 9.17 17.50 12.22
C GLY A 2 7.66 17.35 11.98
N ARG A 3 7.07 18.16 11.09
CA ARG A 3 5.60 18.20 10.93
C ARG A 3 4.94 16.85 10.59
N ALA A 4 5.54 16.04 9.71
CA ALA A 4 4.97 14.73 9.37
C ALA A 4 5.11 13.73 10.52
N ALA A 5 6.23 13.79 11.25
CA ALA A 5 6.50 12.95 12.42
C ALA A 5 5.55 13.32 13.58
N GLU A 6 5.39 14.62 13.84
CA GLU A 6 4.46 15.18 14.84
C GLU A 6 3.01 14.83 14.53
N MET A 7 2.55 15.01 13.29
CA MET A 7 1.18 14.66 12.89
C MET A 7 0.85 13.17 13.07
N LEU A 8 1.86 12.31 13.00
CA LEU A 8 1.72 10.86 13.13
C LEU A 8 2.08 10.35 14.53
N GLY A 9 2.53 11.23 15.44
CA GLY A 9 3.03 10.81 16.76
C GLY A 9 4.26 9.89 16.70
N VAL A 10 5.03 9.91 15.61
CA VAL A 10 6.21 9.07 15.41
C VAL A 10 7.49 9.88 15.48
N THR A 11 8.63 9.22 15.69
CA THR A 11 9.92 9.91 15.66
C THR A 11 10.36 10.17 14.22
N PRO A 12 11.14 11.25 13.95
CA PRO A 12 11.76 11.44 12.64
C PRO A 12 12.68 10.26 12.23
N ALA A 13 13.25 9.55 13.20
CA ALA A 13 14.02 8.33 12.96
C ALA A 13 13.16 7.19 12.41
N PHE A 14 11.94 7.03 12.91
CA PHE A 14 10.99 6.06 12.38
C PHE A 14 10.69 6.29 10.89
N LEU A 15 10.37 7.54 10.50
CA LEU A 15 10.14 7.90 9.09
C LEU A 15 11.40 7.72 8.20
N ARG A 16 12.60 7.84 8.78
CA ARG A 16 13.85 7.52 8.07
C ARG A 16 13.98 6.01 7.84
N ASN A 17 13.72 5.20 8.86
CA ASN A 17 13.83 3.75 8.76
C ASN A 17 12.81 3.17 7.76
N LEU A 18 11.58 3.69 7.74
CA LEU A 18 10.60 3.34 6.71
C LEU A 18 11.09 3.66 5.28
N GLY A 19 11.83 4.75 5.12
CA GLY A 19 12.46 5.11 3.85
C GLY A 19 13.57 4.14 3.46
N THR A 20 14.39 3.70 4.41
CA THR A 20 15.42 2.68 4.18
C THR A 20 14.82 1.34 3.78
N ALA A 21 13.69 0.96 4.39
CA ALA A 21 12.93 -0.24 4.06
C ALA A 21 12.14 -0.15 2.75
N LYS A 22 12.26 0.97 2.01
CA LYS A 22 11.55 1.27 0.75
C LYS A 22 10.01 1.23 0.87
N LEU A 23 9.47 1.31 2.08
CA LEU A 23 8.02 1.41 2.27
C LEU A 23 7.49 2.79 1.86
N ILE A 24 8.31 3.83 2.05
CA ILE A 24 7.99 5.20 1.65
C ILE A 24 9.17 5.84 0.91
N GLU A 25 8.89 6.55 -0.17
CA GLU A 25 9.89 7.27 -0.96
C GLU A 25 9.64 8.77 -0.88
N PRO A 26 10.26 9.47 0.08
CA PRO A 26 10.04 10.89 0.23
C PRO A 26 10.56 11.67 -0.98
N GLN A 27 9.71 12.50 -1.58
CA GLN A 27 10.17 13.47 -2.57
C GLN A 27 10.98 14.56 -1.86
N ARG A 28 12.13 14.93 -2.44
CA ARG A 28 12.90 16.07 -1.96
C ARG A 28 12.39 17.32 -2.64
N SER A 29 11.95 18.30 -1.87
CA SER A 29 11.70 19.64 -2.40
C SER A 29 13.03 20.34 -2.70
N GLU A 30 13.02 21.38 -3.52
CA GLU A 30 14.20 22.22 -3.79
C GLU A 30 14.86 22.76 -2.51
N GLY A 31 14.07 23.07 -1.47
CA GLY A 31 14.56 23.50 -0.14
C GLY A 31 15.09 22.38 0.77
N GLY A 32 15.35 21.16 0.27
CA GLY A 32 15.95 20.06 1.05
C GLY A 32 15.01 19.35 2.03
N HIS A 33 13.73 19.71 2.07
CA HIS A 33 12.73 19.04 2.91
C HIS A 33 12.14 17.81 2.22
N ARG A 34 11.92 16.74 3.01
CA ARG A 34 11.19 15.56 2.55
C ARG A 34 9.69 15.85 2.57
N ARG A 35 9.05 15.68 1.43
CA ARG A 35 7.60 15.71 1.27
C ARG A 35 7.10 14.28 1.17
N TYR A 36 6.09 13.99 1.97
CA TYR A 36 5.41 12.71 1.95
C TYR A 36 4.04 12.90 1.32
N SER A 37 3.67 11.99 0.43
CA SER A 37 2.29 11.97 -0.09
C SER A 37 1.32 11.55 1.01
N ARG A 38 0.04 11.87 0.84
CA ARG A 38 -1.01 11.40 1.77
C ARG A 38 -1.05 9.88 1.87
N TYR A 39 -0.72 9.16 0.79
CA TYR A 39 -0.58 7.71 0.81
C TYR A 39 0.57 7.25 1.71
N GLN A 40 1.76 7.86 1.56
CA GLN A 40 2.92 7.52 2.38
C GLN A 40 2.69 7.78 3.87
N LEU A 41 1.94 8.83 4.22
CA LEU A 41 1.57 9.08 5.61
C LEU A 41 0.62 7.99 6.16
N ARG A 42 -0.30 7.47 5.35
CA ARG A 42 -1.15 6.33 5.75
C ARG A 42 -0.32 5.06 5.95
N LEU A 43 0.63 4.78 5.07
CA LEU A 43 1.53 3.63 5.21
C LEU A 43 2.37 3.75 6.49
N ALA A 44 2.88 4.95 6.80
CA ALA A 44 3.64 5.20 8.01
C ALA A 44 2.79 5.02 9.28
N ALA A 45 1.53 5.48 9.27
CA ALA A 45 0.60 5.25 10.38
C ALA A 45 0.34 3.75 10.61
N ARG A 46 0.10 2.99 9.54
CA ARG A 46 -0.13 1.55 9.64
C ARG A 46 1.10 0.78 10.09
N ALA A 47 2.28 1.15 9.62
CA ALA A 47 3.54 0.58 10.10
C ALA A 47 3.73 0.86 11.59
N ARG A 48 3.32 2.04 12.08
CA ARG A 48 3.37 2.38 13.50
C ARG A 48 2.43 1.49 14.32
N GLU A 49 1.20 1.30 13.89
CA GLU A 49 0.24 0.41 14.55
C GLU A 49 0.77 -1.03 14.68
N LEU A 50 1.33 -1.59 13.60
CA LEU A 50 1.91 -2.94 13.63
C LEU A 50 3.09 -3.04 14.61
N VAL A 51 3.94 -2.01 14.65
CA VAL A 51 5.08 -1.95 15.58
C VAL A 51 4.61 -1.81 17.02
N ASP A 52 3.59 -1.00 17.27
CA ASP A 52 3.00 -0.85 18.61
C ASP A 52 2.33 -2.16 19.09
N GLN A 53 1.91 -3.03 18.17
CA GLN A 53 1.43 -4.39 18.47
C GLN A 53 2.56 -5.41 18.69
N GLY A 54 3.83 -4.99 18.63
CA GLY A 54 5.01 -5.84 18.85
C GLY A 54 5.61 -6.43 17.57
N THR A 55 5.16 -6.03 16.39
CA THR A 55 5.75 -6.46 15.12
C THR A 55 7.08 -5.75 14.89
N ALA A 56 8.13 -6.47 14.50
CA ALA A 56 9.37 -5.84 14.09
C ALA A 56 9.15 -4.90 12.89
N LEU A 57 9.83 -3.75 12.85
CA LEU A 57 9.63 -2.75 11.79
C LEU A 57 9.78 -3.34 10.38
N ASP A 58 10.79 -4.19 10.17
CA ASP A 58 11.04 -4.81 8.87
C ASP A 58 9.92 -5.78 8.48
N ALA A 59 9.38 -6.52 9.46
CA ALA A 59 8.22 -7.39 9.25
C ALA A 59 6.96 -6.56 8.94
N ALA A 60 6.73 -5.46 9.66
CA ALA A 60 5.62 -4.55 9.40
C ALA A 60 5.71 -3.95 7.97
N CYS A 61 6.89 -3.52 7.54
CA CYS A 61 7.11 -3.05 6.17
C CYS A 61 6.78 -4.14 5.14
N ARG A 62 7.24 -5.38 5.38
CA ARG A 62 7.00 -6.50 4.48
C ARG A 62 5.52 -6.89 4.40
N ILE A 63 4.81 -6.89 5.53
CA ILE A 63 3.37 -7.16 5.59
C ILE A 63 2.63 -6.14 4.73
N ILE A 64 2.88 -4.85 4.92
CA ILE A 64 2.18 -3.79 4.19
C ILE A 64 2.42 -3.90 2.68
N ILE A 65 3.66 -4.18 2.25
CA ILE A 65 3.98 -4.37 0.83
C ILE A 65 3.19 -5.56 0.24
N LEU A 66 3.13 -6.68 0.98
CA LEU A 66 2.42 -7.87 0.52
C LEU A 66 0.91 -7.65 0.44
N GLU A 67 0.33 -6.90 1.39
CA GLU A 67 -1.09 -6.55 1.37
C GLU A 67 -1.44 -5.65 0.18
N ASP A 68 -0.56 -4.69 -0.16
CA ASP A 68 -0.75 -3.82 -1.34
C ASP A 68 -0.68 -4.64 -2.64
N GLN A 69 0.29 -5.55 -2.74
CA GLN A 69 0.40 -6.50 -3.86
C GLN A 69 -0.82 -7.42 -3.97
N LEU A 70 -1.32 -7.91 -2.83
CA LEU A 70 -2.50 -8.77 -2.79
C LEU A 70 -3.75 -8.00 -3.24
N ALA A 71 -3.94 -6.78 -2.74
CA ALA A 71 -5.06 -5.93 -3.14
C ALA A 71 -5.06 -5.66 -4.65
N GLU A 72 -3.89 -5.37 -5.23
CA GLU A 72 -3.76 -5.15 -6.67
C GLU A 72 -4.01 -6.42 -7.48
N ALA A 73 -3.47 -7.56 -7.04
CA ALA A 73 -3.72 -8.85 -7.69
C ALA A 73 -5.21 -9.21 -7.68
N LEU A 74 -5.91 -8.98 -6.57
CA LEU A 74 -7.35 -9.21 -6.45
C LEU A 74 -8.16 -8.26 -7.36
N ARG A 75 -7.75 -7.00 -7.47
CA ARG A 75 -8.36 -6.02 -8.39
C ARG A 75 -8.25 -6.48 -9.84
N ILE A 76 -7.04 -6.83 -10.28
CA ILE A 76 -6.77 -7.34 -11.63
C ILE A 76 -7.59 -8.61 -11.89
N ASN A 77 -7.61 -9.56 -10.94
CA ASN A 77 -8.35 -10.80 -11.12
C ASN A 77 -9.86 -10.54 -11.28
N THR A 78 -10.41 -9.59 -10.52
CA THR A 78 -11.82 -9.19 -10.61
C THR A 78 -12.12 -8.53 -11.95
N GLU A 79 -11.24 -7.66 -12.45
CA GLU A 79 -11.37 -7.02 -13.75
C GLU A 79 -11.31 -8.04 -14.90
N LEU A 80 -10.39 -9.00 -14.83
CA LEU A 80 -10.26 -10.08 -15.80
C LEU A 80 -11.50 -11.00 -15.80
N ARG A 81 -12.02 -11.37 -14.63
CA ARG A 81 -13.28 -12.14 -14.51
C ARG A 81 -14.43 -11.39 -15.17
N ARG A 82 -14.60 -10.10 -14.85
CA ARG A 82 -15.64 -9.25 -15.45
C ARG A 82 -15.47 -9.07 -16.96
N ALA A 83 -14.24 -9.05 -17.48
CA ALA A 83 -13.98 -8.99 -18.91
C ALA A 83 -14.33 -10.31 -19.60
N ARG A 84 -13.96 -11.45 -19.00
CA ARG A 84 -14.31 -12.79 -19.49
C ARG A 84 -15.81 -13.02 -19.50
N ASP A 85 -16.50 -12.65 -18.42
CA ASP A 85 -17.95 -12.83 -18.31
C ASP A 85 -18.70 -11.92 -19.31
N ARG A 86 -18.16 -10.75 -19.66
CA ARG A 86 -18.67 -9.89 -20.75
C ARG A 86 -18.45 -10.48 -22.15
N GLN A 87 -17.42 -11.31 -22.34
CA GLN A 87 -17.12 -11.96 -23.62
C GLN A 87 -17.90 -13.27 -23.82
N HIS A 88 -18.47 -13.84 -22.76
CA HIS A 88 -19.29 -15.05 -22.79
C HIS A 88 -20.70 -14.76 -22.21
N PRO A 89 -21.52 -13.90 -22.85
CA PRO A 89 -22.84 -13.59 -22.31
C PRO A 89 -23.81 -14.78 -22.39
N ASP A 90 -23.67 -15.70 -23.34
CA ASP A 90 -24.46 -16.94 -23.39
C ASP A 90 -23.92 -17.84 -24.51
N SER A 91 -23.32 -18.98 -24.15
CA SER A 91 -23.21 -20.15 -25.04
C SER A 91 -24.07 -21.32 -24.54
N THR A 92 -25.02 -21.03 -23.63
CA THR A 92 -25.95 -22.01 -23.05
C THR A 92 -27.34 -21.98 -23.70
N GLY A 93 -27.47 -21.33 -24.87
CA GLY A 93 -28.70 -21.23 -25.64
C GLY A 93 -28.66 -21.99 -26.97
N ASP A 94 -28.15 -23.23 -27.02
CA ASP A 94 -28.39 -24.10 -28.18
C ASP A 94 -28.51 -25.57 -27.75
N ARG A 95 -29.75 -26.03 -27.61
CA ARG A 95 -30.10 -27.45 -27.74
C ARG A 95 -31.46 -27.53 -28.43
N PRO A 96 -31.51 -27.90 -29.72
CA PRO A 96 -32.76 -28.20 -30.39
C PRO A 96 -33.23 -29.62 -30.01
N ALA A 97 -34.51 -29.77 -29.72
CA ALA A 97 -35.22 -31.05 -29.69
C ALA A 97 -36.65 -30.84 -30.20
#